data_AF-A0A5C7VZI9-F1
#
_entry.id   AF-A0A5C7VZI9-F1
#
_cell.length_a   1.000
_cell.length_b   1.000
_cell.length_c   1.000
_cell.angle_alpha   90.00
_cell.angle_beta   90.00
_cell.angle_gamma   90.00
#
_symmetry.space_group_name_H-M   'P 1'
#
loop_
_entity.id
_entity.type
_entity.pdbx_description
1 polymer ?
#
loop_
_entity_poly.entity_id
_entity_poly.type
_entity_poly.pdbx_seq_one_letter_code
_entity_poly.pdbx_strand_id
1 'polypeptide(L)'
;MNMRPLILALLVVLAGSSQAAGLRFALVKTAETETRDAFTVAGGDWTEKAIANHVAVLIEHHAATLLLDTSLGRQVDQQFESQMPWYDKPLLRYGQVTPVRDQLD
;
A
#
# COMPACT_ATOMS: atom_id res chain seq x y z
N MET A 1 -51.09 11.23 -26.62
CA MET A 1 -50.38 9.94 -26.43
C MET A 1 -49.74 9.96 -25.04
N ASN A 2 -50.12 9.05 -24.13
CA ASN A 2 -49.64 9.09 -22.74
C ASN A 2 -48.18 8.63 -22.67
N MET A 3 -47.24 9.57 -22.49
CA MET A 3 -45.79 9.29 -22.45
C MET A 3 -45.27 8.79 -21.09
N ARG A 4 -46.11 8.83 -20.05
CA ARG A 4 -45.78 8.37 -18.69
C ARG A 4 -45.18 6.94 -18.63
N PRO A 5 -45.75 5.90 -19.26
CA PRO A 5 -45.17 4.56 -19.23
C PRO A 5 -43.78 4.49 -19.88
N LEU A 6 -43.54 5.29 -20.93
CA LEU A 6 -42.24 5.33 -21.61
C LEU A 6 -41.17 5.99 -20.72
N ILE A 7 -41.55 7.06 -20.01
CA ILE A 7 -40.68 7.77 -19.05
C ILE A 7 -40.37 6.85 -17.85
N LEU A 8 -41.36 6.13 -17.33
CA LEU A 8 -41.15 5.17 -16.25
C LEU A 8 -40.26 4.00 -16.67
N ALA A 9 -40.44 3.46 -17.88
CA ALA A 9 -39.57 2.41 -18.41
C ALA A 9 -38.12 2.90 -18.56
N LEU A 10 -37.92 4.13 -19.05
CA LEU A 10 -36.59 4.73 -19.21
C LEU A 10 -35.90 4.96 -17.86
N LEU A 11 -36.63 5.43 -16.84
CA LEU A 11 -36.11 5.62 -15.48
C LEU A 11 -35.70 4.30 -14.81
N VAL A 12 -36.45 3.22 -15.06
CA VAL A 12 -36.10 1.88 -14.53
C VAL A 12 -34.84 1.32 -15.20
N VAL A 13 -34.64 1.58 -16.50
CA VAL A 13 -33.42 1.18 -17.23
C VAL A 13 -32.20 2.01 -16.76
N LEU A 14 -32.38 3.29 -16.47
CA LEU A 14 -31.33 4.17 -15.94
C LEU A 14 -31.01 3.92 -14.45
N ALA A 15 -31.94 3.32 -13.70
CA ALA A 15 -31.75 2.91 -12.31
C ALA A 15 -31.03 1.56 -12.17
N GLY A 16 -30.56 0.97 -13.27
CA GLY A 16 -29.66 -0.18 -13.25
C GLY A 16 -28.51 0.09 -12.30
N SER A 17 -28.38 -0.75 -11.27
CA SER A 17 -27.41 -0.63 -10.21
C SER A 17 -26.02 -0.45 -10.80
N SER A 18 -25.47 0.77 -10.75
CA SER A 18 -24.02 0.93 -10.73
C SER A 18 -23.58 0.32 -9.41
N GLN A 19 -23.41 -1.00 -9.38
CA GLN A 19 -22.54 -1.61 -8.39
C GLN A 19 -21.18 -0.99 -8.69
N ALA A 20 -20.70 -0.14 -7.78
CA ALA A 20 -19.29 0.19 -7.76
C ALA A 20 -18.55 -1.14 -7.91
N ALA A 21 -17.81 -1.30 -9.02
CA ALA A 21 -17.12 -2.54 -9.28
C ALA A 21 -16.31 -2.89 -8.04
N GLY A 22 -16.55 -4.08 -7.49
CA GLY A 22 -15.99 -4.47 -6.20
C GLY A 22 -14.49 -4.23 -6.19
N LEU A 23 -14.04 -3.28 -5.38
CA LEU A 23 -12.63 -3.05 -5.17
C LEU A 23 -12.07 -4.21 -4.36
N ARG A 24 -10.96 -4.77 -4.80
CA ARG A 24 -10.19 -5.73 -4.01
C ARG A 24 -8.93 -5.05 -3.52
N PHE A 25 -8.66 -5.22 -2.23
CA PHE A 25 -7.48 -4.68 -1.59
C PHE A 25 -6.59 -5.83 -1.13
N ALA A 26 -5.28 -5.72 -1.39
CA ALA A 26 -4.29 -6.59 -0.80
C ALA A 26 -3.17 -5.76 -0.19
N LEU A 27 -2.70 -6.20 0.98
CA LEU A 27 -1.52 -5.69 1.65
C LEU A 27 -0.38 -6.65 1.35
N VAL A 28 0.63 -6.19 0.62
CA VAL A 28 1.79 -7.00 0.26
C VAL A 28 2.96 -6.56 1.13
N LYS A 29 3.34 -7.40 2.11
CA LYS A 29 4.54 -7.16 2.91
C LYS A 29 5.76 -7.27 2.01
N THR A 30 6.61 -6.25 2.03
CA THR A 30 7.81 -6.16 1.18
C THR A 30 9.09 -6.19 2.00
N ALA A 31 9.05 -5.66 3.23
CA ALA A 31 10.17 -5.67 4.15
C ALA A 31 9.68 -5.38 5.58
N GLU A 32 10.61 -5.32 6.51
CA GLU A 32 10.40 -4.77 7.85
C GLU A 32 11.63 -3.99 8.30
N THR A 33 11.44 -3.04 9.22
CA THR A 33 12.52 -2.30 9.89
C THR A 33 12.33 -2.40 11.38
N GLU A 34 13.41 -2.69 12.10
CA GLU A 34 13.45 -2.56 13.55
C GLU A 34 13.95 -1.16 13.88
N THR A 35 13.18 -0.40 14.65
CA THR A 35 13.52 0.95 15.10
C THR A 35 13.22 1.11 16.59
N ARG A 36 13.33 2.33 17.14
CA ARG A 36 12.95 2.62 18.53
C ARG A 36 11.51 3.10 18.61
N ASP A 37 10.84 2.78 19.72
CA ASP A 37 9.48 3.24 19.95
C ASP A 37 9.37 4.78 19.97
N ALA A 38 10.41 5.46 20.45
CA ALA A 38 10.54 6.92 20.35
C ALA A 38 10.48 7.48 18.90
N PHE A 39 10.71 6.65 17.87
CA PHE A 39 10.57 7.04 16.45
C PHE A 39 9.23 6.67 15.83
N THR A 40 8.40 5.88 16.52
CA THR A 40 7.09 5.45 16.01
C THR A 40 5.95 6.30 16.59
N VAL A 41 6.06 6.72 17.85
CA VAL A 41 5.01 7.47 18.56
C VAL A 41 5.60 8.63 19.37
N ALA A 42 4.85 9.73 19.46
CA ALA A 42 5.24 10.87 20.27
C ALA A 42 5.29 10.49 21.75
N GLY A 43 6.46 10.63 22.38
CA GLY A 43 6.69 10.25 23.79
C GLY A 43 7.05 8.77 23.99
N GLY A 44 7.33 8.02 22.92
CA GLY A 44 7.74 6.61 23.01
C GLY A 44 9.10 6.40 23.70
N ASP A 45 9.37 5.13 24.05
CA ASP A 45 10.58 4.74 24.78
C ASP A 45 11.81 4.65 23.85
N TRP A 46 12.96 5.17 24.31
CA TRP A 46 14.23 5.17 23.56
C TRP A 46 14.98 3.83 23.64
N THR A 47 14.66 3.00 24.62
CA THR A 47 15.27 1.71 24.89
C THR A 47 14.47 0.55 24.31
N GLU A 48 13.16 0.71 24.19
CA GLU A 48 12.30 -0.30 23.56
C GLU A 48 12.43 -0.29 22.04
N LYS A 49 12.22 -1.47 21.46
CA LYS A 49 12.26 -1.70 20.02
C LYS A 49 10.85 -1.80 19.47
N ALA A 50 10.65 -1.25 18.28
CA ALA A 50 9.41 -1.36 17.52
C ALA A 50 9.70 -1.92 16.13
N ILE A 51 8.80 -2.76 15.62
CA ILE A 51 8.89 -3.33 14.27
C ILE A 51 7.89 -2.61 13.37
N ALA A 52 8.40 -1.96 12.32
CA ALA A 52 7.60 -1.35 11.27
C ALA A 52 7.58 -2.27 10.04
N ASN A 53 6.39 -2.70 9.61
CA ASN A 53 6.24 -3.43 8.36
C ASN A 53 6.19 -2.43 7.20
N HIS A 54 6.97 -2.70 6.15
CA HIS A 54 6.85 -1.98 4.90
C HIS A 54 5.92 -2.75 3.97
N VAL A 55 4.86 -2.08 3.50
CA VAL A 55 3.74 -2.72 2.80
C VAL A 55 3.41 -1.92 1.55
N ALA A 56 3.26 -2.61 0.43
CA ALA A 56 2.61 -2.04 -0.74
C ALA A 56 1.11 -2.36 -0.71
N VAL A 57 0.28 -1.42 -1.16
CA VAL A 57 -1.18 -1.60 -1.24
C VAL A 57 -1.56 -1.84 -2.69
N LEU A 58 -2.07 -3.03 -2.98
CA LEU A 58 -2.63 -3.37 -4.29
C LEU A 58 -4.13 -3.14 -4.26
N ILE A 59 -4.63 -2.37 -5.22
CA ILE A 59 -6.05 -2.07 -5.39
C ILE A 59 -6.45 -2.55 -6.78
N GLU A 60 -7.26 -3.60 -6.83
CA GLU A 60 -7.81 -4.11 -8.09
C GLU A 60 -9.19 -3.49 -8.31
N HIS A 61 -9.33 -2.76 -9.41
CA HIS A 61 -10.58 -2.19 -9.89
C HIS A 61 -10.84 -2.71 -11.31
N HIS A 62 -12.10 -2.81 -11.73
CA HIS A 62 -12.45 -3.38 -13.04
C HIS A 62 -11.73 -2.70 -14.23
N ALA A 63 -11.42 -1.41 -14.11
CA ALA A 63 -10.76 -0.64 -15.16
C ALA A 63 -9.23 -0.64 -15.04
N ALA A 64 -8.66 -0.91 -13.86
CA ALA A 64 -7.23 -0.80 -13.60
C ALA A 64 -6.83 -1.47 -12.28
N THR A 65 -5.57 -1.89 -12.23
CA THR A 65 -4.91 -2.25 -10.97
C THR A 65 -4.00 -1.11 -10.55
N LEU A 66 -4.18 -0.60 -9.33
CA LEU A 66 -3.32 0.42 -8.74
C LEU A 66 -2.39 -0.24 -7.72
N LEU A 67 -1.13 0.17 -7.74
CA LEU A 67 -0.13 -0.20 -6.75
C LEU A 67 0.33 1.08 -6.05
N LEU A 68 0.08 1.18 -4.76
CA LEU A 68 0.49 2.31 -3.92
C LEU A 68 1.68 1.90 -3.07
N ASP A 69 2.71 2.76 -3.09
CA ASP A 69 4.04 2.49 -2.55
C ASP A 69 4.70 1.25 -3.19
N THR A 70 6.00 1.13 -3.02
CA THR A 70 6.80 -0.04 -3.42
C THR A 70 7.88 -0.37 -2.40
N SER A 71 8.03 0.42 -1.33
CA SER A 71 9.02 0.19 -0.27
C SER A 71 10.46 0.12 -0.82
N LEU A 72 11.32 -0.65 -0.16
CA LEU A 72 12.71 -0.88 -0.47
C LEU A 72 12.88 -1.67 -1.77
N GLY A 73 13.74 -1.16 -2.65
CA GLY A 73 14.02 -1.76 -3.96
C GLY A 73 15.14 -2.80 -3.94
N ARG A 74 15.34 -3.47 -5.08
CA ARG A 74 16.35 -4.54 -5.28
C ARG A 74 17.79 -4.15 -4.96
N GLN A 75 18.09 -2.84 -4.92
CA GLN A 75 19.44 -2.31 -4.70
C GLN A 75 19.63 -1.75 -3.29
N VAL A 76 18.68 -2.00 -2.38
CA VAL A 76 18.68 -1.40 -1.04
C VAL A 76 19.96 -1.69 -0.26
N ASP A 77 20.54 -2.88 -0.38
CA ASP A 77 21.81 -3.22 0.28
C ASP A 77 22.96 -2.29 -0.14
N GLN A 78 23.08 -2.05 -1.44
CA GLN A 78 24.09 -1.15 -1.97
C GLN A 78 23.82 0.30 -1.53
N GLN A 79 22.56 0.74 -1.57
CA GLN A 79 22.17 2.10 -1.18
C GLN A 79 22.39 2.34 0.31
N PHE A 80 21.97 1.39 1.16
CA PHE A 80 22.18 1.43 2.59
C PHE A 80 23.66 1.50 2.92
N GLU A 81 24.49 0.66 2.30
CA GLU A 81 25.91 0.65 2.65
C GLU A 81 26.69 1.86 2.13
N SER A 82 26.45 2.27 0.89
CA SER A 82 27.27 3.28 0.22
C SER A 82 26.75 4.72 0.33
N GLN A 83 25.46 4.91 0.60
CA GLN A 83 24.82 6.23 0.53
C GLN A 83 24.25 6.68 1.88
N MET A 84 23.91 5.76 2.78
CA MET A 84 23.32 6.13 4.07
C MET A 84 24.40 6.64 5.03
N PRO A 85 24.21 7.83 5.65
CA PRO A 85 25.08 8.31 6.71
C PRO A 85 25.16 7.30 7.85
N TRP A 86 26.36 7.13 8.42
CA TRP A 86 26.62 6.12 9.45
C TRP A 86 25.74 6.27 10.70
N TYR A 87 25.29 7.49 11.01
CA TYR A 87 24.46 7.79 12.17
C TYR A 87 22.98 7.44 11.98
N ASP A 88 22.50 7.31 10.73
CA ASP A 88 21.12 6.90 10.43
C ASP A 88 20.98 5.37 10.35
N LYS A 89 22.06 4.67 9.99
CA LYS A 89 22.10 3.20 9.87
C LYS A 89 21.56 2.44 11.09
N PRO A 90 21.79 2.85 12.35
CA PRO A 90 21.25 2.16 13.53
C PRO A 90 19.72 2.20 13.62
N LEU A 91 19.05 3.20 13.04
CA LEU A 91 17.61 3.41 13.13
C LEU A 91 16.84 2.88 11.92
N LEU A 92 17.52 2.77 10.77
CA LEU A 92 16.94 2.40 9.48
C LEU A 92 17.35 1.01 9.00
N ARG A 93 17.98 0.22 9.87
CA ARG A 93 18.33 -1.17 9.55
C ARG A 93 17.05 -1.95 9.24
N TYR A 94 17.02 -2.58 8.08
CA TYR A 94 15.88 -3.35 7.59
C TYR A 94 16.18 -4.85 7.63
N GLY A 95 15.12 -5.65 7.66
CA GLY A 95 15.14 -7.10 7.60
C GLY A 95 15.19 -7.63 6.17
N GLN A 96 14.66 -8.82 5.95
CA GLN A 96 14.57 -9.39 4.60
C GLN A 96 13.70 -8.52 3.69
N VAL A 97 14.16 -8.29 2.46
CA VAL A 97 13.45 -7.49 1.44
C VAL A 97 13.03 -8.40 0.30
N THR A 98 11.73 -8.37 -0.01
CA THR A 98 11.11 -9.00 -1.17
C THR A 98 10.31 -7.92 -1.90
N PRO A 99 10.90 -7.25 -2.92
CA PRO A 99 10.24 -6.13 -3.60
C PRO A 99 8.89 -6.55 -4.18
N VAL A 100 7.88 -5.67 -4.07
CA VAL A 100 6.52 -6.01 -4.54
C VAL A 100 6.48 -6.39 -6.02
N ARG A 101 7.34 -5.79 -6.84
CA ARG A 101 7.44 -6.14 -8.26
C ARG A 101 7.76 -7.63 -8.46
N ASP A 102 8.69 -8.15 -7.67
CA ASP A 102 9.14 -9.55 -7.76
C ASP A 102 8.09 -10.54 -7.20
N GLN A 103 7.10 -10.05 -6.45
CA GLN A 103 5.97 -10.86 -5.95
C GLN A 103 4.76 -10.86 -6.90
N LEU A 104 4.68 -9.89 -7.82
CA LEU A 104 3.58 -9.75 -8.78
C LEU A 104 3.92 -10.33 -10.16
N ASP A 105 5.20 -10.60 -10.42
CA ASP A 105 5.71 -11.29 -11.62
C ASP A 105 5.54 -12.81 -11.48
#